data_AF-A0A7W6BIS0-F1
#
_entry.id   AF-A0A7W6BIS0-F1
#
_cell.length_a   1.000
_cell.length_b   1.000
_cell.length_c   1.000
_cell.angle_alpha   90.00
_cell.angle_beta   90.00
_cell.angle_gamma   90.00
#
_symmetry.space_group_name_H-M   'P 1'
#
loop_
_entity.id
_entity.type
_entity.pdbx_description
1 polymer ?
#
loop_
_entity_poly.entity_id
_entity_poly.type
_entity_poly.pdbx_seq_one_letter_code
_entity_poly.pdbx_strand_id
1 'polypeptide(L)'
;MPDRTFSRLTGNRLRELDRFLSVLLDEVAGSWGAAGHDGRSFARWRNTPRKLGHVHAMMGMERAAVTRDEARLRAIGRISACLHHCAGTIHAPGLHRDLLLAEGREAAAAPAGPPPGLLRLSPDAIGAIGRFYRALGDGLVEGLPQRADIDFRRESAHMGAANVACDGI
;
A
#
# COMPACT_ATOMS: atom_id res chain seq x y z
N MET A 1 11.93 -31.30 -0.67
CA MET A 1 12.64 -30.07 -1.06
C MET A 1 11.74 -28.87 -0.80
N PRO A 2 12.24 -27.74 -0.25
CA PRO A 2 11.43 -26.54 -0.13
C PRO A 2 11.01 -26.04 -1.52
N ASP A 3 9.71 -25.79 -1.69
CA ASP A 3 9.14 -25.43 -2.98
C ASP A 3 9.45 -23.97 -3.35
N ARG A 4 10.47 -23.79 -4.20
CA ARG A 4 10.88 -22.48 -4.74
C ARG A 4 9.72 -21.79 -5.47
N THR A 5 8.81 -22.56 -6.06
CA THR A 5 7.63 -22.04 -6.76
C THR A 5 6.69 -21.37 -5.77
N PHE A 6 6.45 -22.02 -4.63
CA PHE A 6 5.64 -21.47 -3.54
C PHE A 6 6.21 -20.16 -2.99
N SER A 7 7.53 -20.09 -2.74
CA SER A 7 8.17 -18.84 -2.29
C SER A 7 7.98 -17.70 -3.30
N ARG A 8 8.20 -17.96 -4.59
CA ARG A 8 8.00 -16.95 -5.65
C ARG A 8 6.54 -16.52 -5.76
N LEU A 9 5.60 -17.46 -5.71
CA LEU A 9 4.16 -17.17 -5.72
C LEU A 9 3.77 -16.29 -4.53
N THR A 10 4.30 -16.57 -3.35
CA THR A 10 4.04 -15.77 -2.14
C THR A 10 4.60 -14.35 -2.28
N GLY A 11 5.83 -14.20 -2.80
CA GLY A 11 6.39 -12.90 -3.13
C GLY A 11 5.55 -12.11 -4.13
N ASN A 12 5.04 -12.78 -5.17
CA ASN A 12 4.14 -12.17 -6.16
C ASN A 12 2.83 -11.67 -5.54
N ARG A 13 2.20 -12.48 -4.68
CA ARG A 13 0.98 -12.08 -3.97
C ARG A 13 1.20 -10.83 -3.12
N LEU A 14 2.32 -10.76 -2.40
CA LEU A 14 2.66 -9.56 -1.62
C LEU A 14 2.90 -8.33 -2.50
N ARG A 15 3.56 -8.50 -3.66
CA ARG A 15 3.73 -7.40 -4.62
C ARG A 15 2.41 -6.89 -5.16
N GLU A 16 1.48 -7.79 -5.45
CA GLU A 16 0.18 -7.39 -5.99
C GLU A 16 -0.64 -6.64 -4.94
N LEU A 17 -0.59 -7.05 -3.66
CA LEU A 17 -1.19 -6.29 -2.56
C LEU A 17 -0.58 -4.88 -2.44
N ASP A 18 0.75 -4.77 -2.53
CA ASP A 18 1.42 -3.46 -2.47
C ASP A 18 1.07 -2.57 -3.67
N ARG A 19 0.96 -3.17 -4.87
CA ARG A 19 0.52 -2.47 -6.08
C ARG A 19 -0.91 -1.99 -5.99
N PHE A 20 -1.82 -2.85 -5.52
CA PHE A 20 -3.21 -2.50 -5.27
C PHE A 20 -3.30 -1.32 -4.28
N LEU A 21 -2.58 -1.41 -3.16
CA LEU A 21 -2.52 -0.30 -2.19
C LEU A 21 -1.98 0.98 -2.81
N SER A 22 -0.93 0.91 -3.65
CA SER A 22 -0.41 2.09 -4.34
C SER A 22 -1.45 2.74 -5.24
N VAL A 23 -2.28 1.97 -5.95
CA VAL A 23 -3.36 2.51 -6.79
C VAL A 23 -4.45 3.12 -5.94
N LEU A 24 -4.86 2.45 -4.87
CA LEU A 24 -5.86 2.99 -3.93
C LEU A 24 -5.41 4.34 -3.34
N LEU A 25 -4.12 4.47 -2.99
CA LEU A 25 -3.56 5.73 -2.50
C LEU A 25 -3.61 6.85 -3.55
N ASP A 26 -3.45 6.53 -4.83
CA ASP A 26 -3.57 7.51 -5.92
C ASP A 26 -5.02 8.02 -6.03
N GLU A 27 -6.01 7.12 -5.92
CA GLU A 27 -7.43 7.48 -5.95
C GLU A 27 -7.86 8.31 -4.72
N VAL A 28 -7.37 7.94 -3.53
CA VAL A 28 -7.64 8.67 -2.29
C VAL A 28 -6.99 10.06 -2.33
N ALA A 29 -5.75 10.16 -2.79
CA ALA A 29 -5.07 11.45 -2.96
C ALA A 29 -5.83 12.35 -3.95
N GLY A 30 -6.34 11.79 -5.04
CA GLY A 30 -7.17 12.53 -6.00
C GLY A 30 -8.52 12.99 -5.41
N SER A 31 -9.06 12.27 -4.43
CA SER A 31 -10.33 12.64 -3.77
C SER A 31 -10.14 13.71 -2.69
N TRP A 32 -9.00 13.71 -1.99
CA TRP A 32 -8.64 14.70 -0.98
C TRP A 32 -7.92 15.93 -1.54
N GLY A 33 -7.33 15.83 -2.73
CA GLY A 33 -6.57 16.90 -3.35
C GLY A 33 -7.41 18.13 -3.65
N ALA A 34 -7.04 19.27 -3.05
CA ALA A 34 -7.56 20.58 -3.44
C ALA A 34 -7.07 20.98 -4.85
N ALA A 35 -7.59 22.10 -5.39
CA ALA A 35 -7.10 22.71 -6.62
C ALA A 35 -5.59 23.01 -6.49
N GLY A 36 -4.74 22.12 -7.02
CA GLY A 36 -3.28 22.17 -6.87
C GLY A 36 -2.59 20.82 -6.64
N HIS A 37 -3.32 19.74 -6.36
CA HIS A 37 -2.74 18.40 -6.32
C HIS A 37 -2.36 17.92 -7.73
N ASP A 38 -1.06 17.78 -8.01
CA ASP A 38 -0.57 17.18 -9.25
C ASP A 38 -0.64 15.64 -9.16
N GLY A 39 -1.82 15.10 -9.44
CA GLY A 39 -2.07 13.66 -9.44
C GLY A 39 -1.16 12.87 -10.40
N ARG A 40 -0.68 13.49 -11.50
CA ARG A 40 0.25 12.82 -12.43
C ARG A 40 1.64 12.67 -11.84
N SER A 41 2.15 13.68 -11.13
CA SER A 41 3.41 13.58 -10.40
C SER A 41 3.31 12.59 -9.25
N PHE A 42 2.20 12.61 -8.51
CA PHE A 42 1.96 11.68 -7.40
C PHE A 42 1.89 10.22 -7.86
N ALA A 43 1.13 9.91 -8.91
CA ALA A 43 0.98 8.56 -9.44
C ALA A 43 2.33 7.92 -9.86
N ARG A 44 3.31 8.73 -10.29
CA ARG A 44 4.66 8.27 -10.66
C ARG A 44 5.50 7.81 -9.48
N TRP A 45 5.11 8.10 -8.24
CA TRP A 45 5.86 7.64 -7.07
C TRP A 45 5.76 6.11 -6.95
N ARG A 46 6.89 5.42 -7.01
CA ARG A 46 6.94 3.94 -6.90
C ARG A 46 7.12 3.43 -5.46
N ASN A 47 7.08 4.33 -4.49
CA ASN A 47 7.34 4.02 -3.09
C ASN A 47 6.03 4.09 -2.31
N THR A 48 5.34 2.95 -2.20
CA THR A 48 4.05 2.81 -1.51
C THR A 48 4.08 3.35 -0.07
N PRO A 49 5.10 3.04 0.77
CA PRO A 49 5.22 3.66 2.09
C PRO A 49 5.22 5.18 2.06
N ARG A 50 5.96 5.79 1.12
CA ARG A 50 6.02 7.26 1.00
C ARG A 50 4.67 7.84 0.54
N LYS A 51 3.96 7.16 -0.38
CA LYS A 51 2.61 7.56 -0.79
C LYS A 51 1.65 7.52 0.40
N LEU A 52 1.69 6.44 1.20
CA LEU A 52 0.88 6.29 2.40
C LEU A 52 1.11 7.46 3.36
N GLY A 53 2.37 7.79 3.65
CA GLY A 53 2.70 8.90 4.54
C GLY A 53 2.17 10.25 4.06
N HIS A 54 2.15 10.47 2.74
CA HIS A 54 1.58 11.68 2.15
C HIS A 54 0.05 11.72 2.28
N VAL A 55 -0.63 10.62 1.93
CA VAL A 55 -2.10 10.52 2.03
C VAL A 55 -2.56 10.64 3.48
N HIS A 56 -1.90 9.95 4.42
CA HIS A 56 -2.20 10.08 5.84
C HIS A 56 -2.04 11.51 6.36
N ALA A 57 -1.04 12.25 5.87
CA ALA A 57 -0.87 13.66 6.21
C ALA A 57 -2.02 14.52 5.65
N MET A 58 -2.52 14.22 4.44
CA MET A 58 -3.69 14.89 3.86
C MET A 58 -4.96 14.61 4.68
N MET A 59 -5.11 13.40 5.22
CA MET A 59 -6.22 12.98 6.06
C MET A 59 -6.10 13.42 7.53
N GLY A 60 -5.00 14.08 7.92
CA GLY A 60 -4.79 14.54 9.29
C GLY A 60 -4.49 13.44 10.31
N MET A 61 -3.99 12.28 9.88
CA MET A 61 -3.70 11.15 10.78
C MET A 61 -2.48 11.40 11.68
N GLU A 62 -2.48 10.80 12.87
CA GLU A 62 -1.39 10.93 13.84
C GLU A 62 -0.04 10.41 13.32
N ARG A 63 0.99 11.25 13.40
CA ARG A 63 2.33 10.97 12.85
C ARG A 63 2.95 9.67 13.35
N ALA A 64 2.68 9.30 14.61
CA ALA A 64 3.19 8.07 15.21
C ALA A 64 2.61 6.81 14.53
N ALA A 65 1.31 6.79 14.28
CA ALA A 65 0.63 5.71 13.56
C ALA A 65 1.16 5.60 12.12
N VAL A 66 1.28 6.74 11.41
CA VAL A 66 1.84 6.79 10.05
C VAL A 66 3.24 6.17 10.00
N THR A 67 4.10 6.55 10.93
CA THR A 67 5.50 6.06 10.96
C THR A 67 5.55 4.54 11.18
N ARG A 68 4.65 3.99 12.01
CA ARG A 68 4.53 2.56 12.25
C ARG A 68 4.10 1.82 10.98
N ASP A 69 3.08 2.31 10.28
CA ASP A 69 2.56 1.68 9.06
C ASP A 69 3.57 1.73 7.92
N GLU A 70 4.25 2.86 7.74
CA GLU A 70 5.33 2.99 6.77
C GLU A 70 6.47 1.99 7.06
N ALA A 71 6.88 1.85 8.32
CA ALA A 71 7.93 0.91 8.70
C ALA A 71 7.52 -0.54 8.39
N ARG A 72 6.25 -0.88 8.65
CA ARG A 72 5.68 -2.19 8.39
C ARG A 72 5.59 -2.50 6.88
N LEU A 73 5.13 -1.55 6.06
CA LEU A 73 5.14 -1.70 4.60
C LEU A 73 6.57 -1.88 4.05
N ARG A 74 7.55 -1.11 4.55
CA ARG A 74 8.96 -1.27 4.14
C ARG A 74 9.48 -2.67 4.48
N ALA A 75 9.13 -3.21 5.64
CA ALA A 75 9.50 -4.56 6.05
C ALA A 75 8.88 -5.62 5.14
N ILE A 76 7.58 -5.52 4.84
CA ILE A 76 6.87 -6.41 3.91
C ILE A 76 7.49 -6.34 2.51
N GLY A 77 7.86 -5.15 2.03
CA GLY A 77 8.55 -4.97 0.74
C GLY A 77 9.88 -5.71 0.68
N ARG A 78 10.69 -5.68 1.75
CA ARG A 78 11.95 -6.43 1.84
C ARG A 78 11.73 -7.96 1.89
N ILE A 79 10.73 -8.41 2.64
CA ILE A 79 10.30 -9.83 2.67
C ILE A 79 9.90 -10.29 1.28
N SER A 80 9.05 -9.51 0.60
CA SER A 80 8.59 -9.79 -0.77
C SER A 80 9.76 -9.85 -1.76
N ALA A 81 10.71 -8.91 -1.68
CA ALA A 81 11.91 -8.93 -2.50
C ALA A 81 12.76 -10.18 -2.26
N CYS A 82 12.94 -10.61 -1.01
CA CYS A 82 13.66 -11.85 -0.67
C CYS A 82 12.96 -13.10 -1.25
N LEU A 83 11.64 -13.19 -1.10
CA LEU A 83 10.84 -14.31 -1.63
C LEU A 83 10.91 -14.38 -3.16
N HIS A 84 10.87 -13.23 -3.83
CA HIS A 84 10.88 -13.14 -5.29
C HIS A 84 12.28 -13.35 -5.90
N HIS A 85 13.28 -12.60 -5.44
CA HIS A 85 14.61 -12.54 -6.06
C HIS A 85 15.56 -13.61 -5.54
N CYS A 86 15.51 -13.93 -4.25
CA CYS A 86 16.39 -14.91 -3.61
C CYS A 86 15.73 -16.30 -3.50
N ALA A 87 14.53 -16.48 -4.08
CA ALA A 87 13.66 -17.65 -3.87
C ALA A 87 13.42 -17.96 -2.38
N GLY A 88 13.43 -16.91 -1.54
CA GLY A 88 13.31 -17.02 -0.09
C GLY A 88 14.61 -17.31 0.65
N THR A 89 15.78 -17.31 0.00
CA THR A 89 17.05 -17.52 0.71
C THR A 89 17.41 -16.29 1.55
N ILE A 90 17.59 -16.47 2.86
CA ILE A 90 17.92 -15.39 3.80
C ILE A 90 19.42 -15.14 3.75
N HIS A 91 19.80 -13.96 3.25
CA HIS A 91 21.19 -13.49 3.25
C HIS A 91 21.44 -12.31 4.19
N ALA A 92 20.37 -11.68 4.69
CA ALA A 92 20.45 -10.48 5.51
C ALA A 92 19.91 -10.76 6.92
N PRO A 93 20.69 -10.50 7.99
CA PRO A 93 20.26 -10.73 9.37
C PRO A 93 19.06 -9.86 9.76
N GLY A 94 18.88 -8.69 9.12
CA GLY A 94 17.75 -7.79 9.36
C GLY A 94 16.39 -8.36 8.95
N LEU A 95 16.32 -9.43 8.16
CA LEU A 95 15.07 -9.97 7.65
C LEU A 95 14.20 -10.62 8.76
N HIS A 96 14.83 -11.09 9.83
CA HIS A 96 14.08 -11.60 10.98
C HIS A 96 13.34 -10.47 11.71
N ARG A 97 13.99 -9.32 11.87
CA ARG A 97 13.34 -8.11 12.39
C ARG A 97 12.20 -7.66 11.46
N ASP A 98 12.39 -7.77 10.16
CA ASP A 98 11.34 -7.44 9.19
C ASP A 98 10.10 -8.34 9.34
N LEU A 99 10.27 -9.63 9.63
CA LEU A 99 9.16 -10.54 9.91
C LEU A 99 8.36 -10.11 11.14
N LEU A 100 9.05 -9.78 12.23
CA LEU A 100 8.40 -9.29 13.46
C LEU A 100 7.60 -8.01 13.18
N LEU A 101 8.19 -7.07 12.44
CA LEU A 101 7.49 -5.85 12.02
C LEU A 101 6.29 -6.15 11.13
N ALA A 102 6.41 -7.04 10.15
CA ALA A 102 5.32 -7.44 9.26
C ALA A 102 4.15 -8.09 10.01
N GLU A 103 4.43 -8.83 11.07
CA GLU A 103 3.44 -9.39 12.00
C GLU A 103 2.78 -8.33 12.91
N GLY A 104 3.32 -7.11 12.94
CA GLY A 104 2.83 -6.04 13.81
C GLY A 104 3.37 -6.12 15.24
N ARG A 105 4.41 -6.92 15.46
CA ARG A 105 5.12 -6.98 16.74
C ARG A 105 6.10 -5.82 16.82
N GLU A 106 6.24 -5.22 18.00
CA GLU A 106 7.32 -4.26 18.22
C GLU A 106 8.65 -4.98 18.05
N ALA A 107 9.54 -4.39 17.26
CA ALA A 107 10.90 -4.87 17.11
C ALA A 107 11.69 -4.55 18.39
N ALA A 108 11.41 -5.27 19.49
CA ALA A 108 12.38 -5.44 20.55
C ALA A 108 13.70 -5.91 19.91
N ALA A 109 14.84 -5.50 20.47
CA ALA A 109 16.16 -5.84 19.95
C ALA A 109 16.22 -7.33 19.59
N ALA A 110 16.09 -7.62 18.30
CA ALA A 110 15.96 -8.99 17.85
C ALA A 110 17.28 -9.69 18.18
N PRO A 111 17.26 -10.87 18.83
CA PRO A 111 18.49 -11.61 19.06
C PRO A 111 19.20 -11.84 17.71
N ALA A 112 20.53 -11.91 17.74
CA ALA A 112 21.36 -12.24 16.58
C ALA A 112 20.72 -13.45 15.86
N GLY A 113 20.25 -13.21 14.63
CA GLY A 113 19.29 -14.09 13.98
C GLY A 113 19.81 -15.52 13.77
N PRO A 114 18.90 -16.50 13.61
CA PRO A 114 19.28 -17.87 13.28
C PRO A 114 20.08 -17.94 11.96
N PRO A 115 20.84 -19.03 11.72
CA PRO A 115 21.71 -19.17 10.56
C PRO A 115 20.96 -18.97 9.23
N PRO A 116 21.69 -18.69 8.13
CA PRO A 116 21.12 -18.57 6.80
C PRO A 116 20.21 -19.77 6.49
N GLY A 117 18.99 -19.47 6.07
CA GLY A 117 17.94 -20.45 5.90
C GLY A 117 16.93 -20.01 4.86
N LEU A 118 15.86 -20.78 4.72
CA LEU A 118 14.76 -20.44 3.82
C LEU A 118 13.72 -19.63 4.59
N LEU A 119 13.44 -18.42 4.12
CA LEU A 119 12.32 -17.60 4.52
C LEU A 119 11.02 -18.35 4.26
N ARG A 120 10.28 -18.60 5.34
CA ARG A 120 8.93 -19.17 5.30
C ARG A 120 8.02 -18.26 6.11
N LEU A 121 6.93 -17.83 5.48
CA LEU A 121 5.86 -17.15 6.19
C LEU A 121 4.97 -18.21 6.84
N SER A 122 4.77 -18.11 8.14
CA SER A 122 3.76 -18.93 8.84
C SER A 122 2.35 -18.50 8.41
N PRO A 123 1.33 -19.36 8.57
CA PRO A 123 -0.06 -18.97 8.36
C PRO A 123 -0.45 -17.72 9.18
N ASP A 124 0.06 -17.61 10.41
CA ASP A 124 -0.19 -16.46 11.27
C ASP A 124 0.43 -15.18 10.71
N ALA A 125 1.65 -15.24 10.20
CA ALA A 125 2.31 -14.11 9.55
C ALA A 125 1.54 -13.65 8.30
N ILE A 126 1.09 -14.60 7.48
CA ILE A 126 0.24 -14.31 6.31
C ILE A 126 -1.05 -13.63 6.75
N GLY A 127 -1.73 -14.17 7.78
CA GLY A 127 -2.95 -13.59 8.33
C GLY A 127 -2.74 -12.19 8.91
N ALA A 128 -1.63 -11.95 9.60
CA ALA A 128 -1.29 -10.66 10.17
C ALA A 128 -1.02 -9.60 9.08
N ILE A 129 -0.30 -9.98 8.02
CA ILE A 129 -0.06 -9.12 6.85
C ILE A 129 -1.39 -8.82 6.13
N GLY A 130 -2.24 -9.83 5.92
CA GLY A 130 -3.54 -9.64 5.29
C GLY A 130 -4.44 -8.69 6.06
N ARG A 131 -4.54 -8.86 7.39
CA ARG A 131 -5.29 -7.94 8.27
C ARG A 131 -4.74 -6.52 8.23
N PHE A 132 -3.42 -6.37 8.13
CA PHE A 132 -2.79 -5.06 8.00
C PHE A 132 -3.17 -4.33 6.71
N TYR A 133 -3.03 -5.00 5.55
CA TYR A 133 -3.45 -4.40 4.28
C TYR A 133 -4.96 -4.08 4.26
N ARG A 134 -5.79 -4.95 4.85
CA ARG A 134 -7.22 -4.69 4.99
C ARG A 134 -7.49 -3.46 5.85
N ALA A 135 -6.89 -3.36 7.03
CA ALA A 135 -7.09 -2.22 7.93
C ALA A 135 -6.65 -0.90 7.28
N LEU A 136 -5.54 -0.89 6.52
CA LEU A 136 -5.14 0.27 5.74
C LEU A 136 -6.19 0.62 4.68
N GLY A 137 -6.68 -0.37 3.92
CA GLY A 137 -7.69 -0.15 2.89
C GLY A 137 -9.01 0.38 3.46
N ASP A 138 -9.50 -0.24 4.53
CA ASP A 138 -10.74 0.14 5.22
C ASP A 138 -10.61 1.59 5.75
N GLY A 139 -9.51 1.92 6.43
CA GLY A 139 -9.29 3.28 6.95
C GLY A 139 -9.14 4.36 5.87
N LEU A 140 -8.55 4.01 4.72
CA LEU A 140 -8.46 4.91 3.57
C LEU A 140 -9.84 5.21 2.96
N VAL A 141 -10.71 4.21 2.87
CA VAL A 141 -12.06 4.34 2.30
C VAL A 141 -12.99 5.06 3.27
N GLU A 142 -12.97 4.70 4.55
CA GLU A 142 -13.77 5.35 5.59
C GLU A 142 -13.43 6.83 5.74
N GLY A 143 -12.14 7.16 5.59
CA GLY A 143 -11.66 8.53 5.62
C GLY A 143 -11.79 9.25 4.28
N LEU A 144 -12.53 8.77 3.28
CA LEU A 144 -12.81 9.60 2.10
C LEU A 144 -13.80 10.72 2.47
N PRO A 145 -13.62 11.95 1.94
CA PRO A 145 -14.65 12.97 2.07
C PRO A 145 -15.92 12.44 1.41
N GLN A 146 -17.08 12.70 2.00
CA GLN A 146 -18.35 12.45 1.33
C GLN A 146 -18.36 13.25 0.04
N ARG A 147 -18.14 12.56 -1.09
CA ARG A 147 -18.39 13.17 -2.40
C ARG A 147 -19.87 13.51 -2.41
N ALA A 148 -20.20 14.79 -2.61
CA ALA A 148 -21.53 15.14 -3.06
C ALA A 148 -21.85 14.20 -4.23
N ASP A 149 -22.97 13.50 -4.13
CA ASP A 149 -23.42 12.52 -5.12
C ASP A 149 -23.13 13.06 -6.52
N ILE A 150 -22.54 12.23 -7.39
CA ILE A 150 -22.44 12.61 -8.80
C ILE A 150 -23.89 12.72 -9.28
N ASP A 151 -24.38 13.95 -9.32
CA ASP A 151 -25.70 14.24 -9.81
C ASP A 151 -25.70 14.04 -11.33
N PHE A 152 -25.97 12.80 -11.73
CA PHE A 152 -26.24 12.46 -13.13
C PHE A 152 -27.53 13.12 -13.64
N ARG A 153 -28.28 13.84 -12.78
CA ARG A 153 -29.47 14.62 -13.16
C ARG A 153 -29.16 16.06 -13.55
N ARG A 154 -27.99 16.37 -14.12
CA ARG A 154 -27.84 17.60 -14.93
C ARG A 154 -28.21 18.94 -14.23
N GLU A 155 -28.27 19.03 -12.90
CA GLU A 155 -28.68 20.26 -12.19
C GLU A 155 -27.49 21.05 -11.62
N SER A 156 -26.26 20.57 -11.78
CA SER A 156 -25.07 21.31 -11.37
C SER A 156 -24.73 22.45 -12.35
N ALA A 157 -24.80 23.68 -11.85
CA ALA A 157 -24.56 24.96 -12.55
C ALA A 157 -23.13 25.16 -13.12
N HIS A 158 -22.31 24.11 -13.18
CA HIS A 158 -20.92 24.16 -13.66
C HIS A 158 -20.76 23.57 -15.07
N MET A 159 -21.80 22.99 -15.66
CA MET A 159 -21.88 22.78 -17.10
C MET A 159 -22.44 24.02 -17.80
N GLY A 160 -21.66 25.10 -17.79
CA GLY A 160 -21.88 26.20 -18.73
C GLY A 160 -21.78 25.67 -20.16
N ALA A 161 -22.93 25.61 -20.84
CA ALA A 161 -23.14 25.40 -22.28
C ALA A 161 -21.92 24.90 -23.07
N ALA A 162 -21.67 23.59 -23.03
CA ALA A 162 -20.97 22.93 -24.12
C ALA A 162 -21.92 22.91 -25.33
N ASN A 163 -21.91 23.98 -26.13
CA ASN A 163 -22.56 24.00 -27.43
C ASN A 163 -21.85 22.99 -28.34
N VAL A 164 -22.41 21.79 -28.43
CA VAL A 164 -22.07 20.85 -29.49
C VAL A 164 -22.75 21.37 -30.75
N ALA A 165 -21.99 22.02 -31.61
CA ALA A 165 -22.41 22.29 -32.98
C ALA A 165 -22.44 20.95 -33.71
N CYS A 166 -23.63 20.37 -33.84
CA CYS A 166 -23.87 19.32 -34.82
C CYS A 166 -24.11 20.02 -36.16
N ASP A 167 -23.06 20.17 -36.96
CA ASP A 167 -23.22 20.50 -38.38
C ASP A 167 -23.95 19.33 -39.06
N GLY A 168 -25.11 19.64 -39.65
CA GLY A 168 -25.98 18.68 -40.30
C GLY A 168 -25.33 18.01 -41.51
N ILE A 169 -25.64 16.72 -41.67
CA ILE A 169 -25.51 15.98 -42.93
C ILE A 169 -26.93 15.69 -43.42
#